data_AF-A0A812URA1-F1
#
_entry.id   AF-A0A812URA1-F1
#
_cell.length_a   1.000
_cell.length_b   1.000
_cell.length_c   1.000
_cell.angle_alpha   90.00
_cell.angle_beta   90.00
_cell.angle_gamma   90.00
#
_symmetry.space_group_name_H-M   'P 1'
#
loop_
_entity.id
_entity.type
_entity.pdbx_description
1 polymer ?
#
loop_
_entity_poly.entity_id
_entity_poly.type
_entity_poly.pdbx_seq_one_letter_code
_entity_poly.pdbx_strand_id
1 'polypeptide(L)'
;MGREGVFAALGPDGLELMLGGPVGPLVPTRRANLAEDYCHIGISELQYLLLKCCLLLGVSVELGVEFRDTVHRPGEGWIAITEPPLVGPELAAHALVCCDGAASRIAAARGATTVSGGLGKEGQAIGVVANFVNGRSKAERDLRQFSWARQFNTSLFKSLKQKVGADLENIVYYRGEESHYMIMTPSKQCLVEKGCLHNAEQLDGAPLLHPSNVEIDNLKGLAQEVAQHFGLPTEFTPTQSVMVFDFSDTKRHDQALLFQEAPGADQPLPISLAGDALLEPFWPTGLGCIRGFLGAMDAVSCLGSFFVTGDRDQALRKAEAAYRALKSVDAQTKDMTLKPDA
;
A
#
# COMPACT_ATOMS: atom_id res chain seq x y z
N MET A 1 23.34 -24.71 -28.01
CA MET A 1 22.43 -25.68 -27.38
C MET A 1 21.15 -24.94 -27.03
N GLY A 2 20.06 -25.23 -27.75
CA GLY A 2 18.78 -24.54 -27.59
C GLY A 2 18.14 -24.87 -26.24
N ARG A 3 17.52 -23.88 -25.60
CA ARG A 3 16.68 -24.09 -24.42
C ARG A 3 15.25 -24.33 -24.90
N GLU A 4 14.68 -25.47 -24.53
CA GLU A 4 13.29 -25.84 -24.81
C GLU A 4 12.34 -24.94 -24.02
N GLY A 5 11.29 -24.43 -24.68
CA GLY A 5 10.23 -23.67 -24.05
C GLY A 5 9.03 -24.57 -23.77
N VAL A 6 8.57 -24.59 -22.53
CA VAL A 6 7.36 -25.33 -22.13
C VAL A 6 6.15 -24.40 -22.26
N PHE A 7 5.14 -24.84 -23.00
CA PHE A 7 3.82 -24.19 -23.04
C PHE A 7 2.78 -25.13 -22.43
N ALA A 8 1.89 -24.59 -21.61
CA ALA A 8 0.72 -25.29 -21.11
C ALA A 8 -0.53 -24.76 -21.82
N ALA A 9 -1.33 -25.66 -22.39
CA ALA A 9 -2.66 -25.35 -22.91
C ALA A 9 -3.67 -26.27 -22.21
N LEU A 10 -4.75 -25.67 -21.69
CA LEU A 10 -5.81 -26.39 -20.97
C LEU A 10 -6.79 -27.01 -21.97
N GLY A 11 -6.80 -28.34 -22.04
CA GLY A 11 -7.85 -29.13 -22.68
C GLY A 11 -8.87 -29.68 -21.67
N PRO A 12 -10.01 -30.23 -22.13
CA PRO A 12 -11.17 -30.55 -21.30
C PRO A 12 -10.95 -31.60 -20.19
N ASP A 13 -9.90 -32.42 -20.27
CA ASP A 13 -9.69 -33.59 -19.39
C ASP A 13 -8.42 -33.52 -18.52
N GLY A 14 -7.83 -32.33 -18.33
CA GLY A 14 -6.67 -32.13 -17.44
C GLY A 14 -5.33 -31.89 -18.15
N LEU A 15 -4.31 -31.58 -17.35
CA LEU A 15 -3.04 -30.99 -17.78
C LEU A 15 -2.10 -32.02 -18.45
N GLU A 16 -2.05 -32.05 -19.79
CA GLU A 16 -1.02 -32.78 -20.53
C GLU A 16 0.18 -31.86 -20.87
N LEU A 17 1.37 -32.23 -20.38
CA LEU A 17 2.64 -31.58 -20.70
C LEU A 17 3.15 -32.07 -22.06
N MET A 18 2.96 -31.28 -23.12
CA MET A 18 3.54 -31.53 -24.44
C MET A 18 4.86 -30.76 -24.60
N LEU A 19 5.97 -31.47 -24.85
CA LEU A 19 7.26 -30.89 -25.18
C LEU A 19 7.25 -30.40 -26.65
N GLY A 20 7.15 -29.09 -26.85
CA GLY A 20 7.19 -28.45 -28.16
C GLY A 20 8.62 -28.10 -28.61
N GLY A 21 8.89 -28.26 -29.91
CA GLY A 21 10.20 -28.08 -30.56
C GLY A 21 10.78 -26.65 -30.55
N PRO A 22 11.93 -26.44 -31.23
CA PRO A 22 12.84 -25.31 -30.97
C PRO A 22 12.21 -23.94 -31.24
N VAL A 23 12.13 -23.13 -30.19
CA VAL A 23 11.68 -21.73 -30.23
C VAL A 23 12.83 -20.87 -30.75
N GLY A 24 12.54 -20.03 -31.77
CA GLY A 24 13.49 -19.02 -32.26
C GLY A 24 13.93 -18.04 -31.16
N PRO A 25 15.00 -17.26 -31.37
CA PRO A 25 15.57 -16.40 -30.33
C PRO A 25 14.48 -15.47 -29.77
N LEU A 26 14.25 -15.58 -28.46
CA LEU A 26 13.43 -14.64 -27.70
C LEU A 26 14.00 -13.23 -27.94
N VAL A 27 13.25 -12.43 -28.70
CA VAL A 27 13.50 -10.99 -28.78
C VAL A 27 13.38 -10.48 -27.34
N PRO A 28 14.41 -9.83 -26.77
CA PRO A 28 14.31 -9.32 -25.41
C PRO A 28 13.17 -8.32 -25.39
N THR A 29 12.07 -8.66 -24.72
CA THR A 29 11.09 -7.67 -24.29
C THR A 29 11.87 -6.59 -23.57
N ARG A 30 11.76 -5.35 -24.08
CA ARG A 30 12.48 -4.17 -23.60
C ARG A 30 12.55 -4.23 -22.08
N ARG A 31 13.78 -4.25 -21.54
CA ARG A 31 14.03 -4.12 -20.11
C ARG A 31 13.08 -3.03 -19.60
N ALA A 32 12.25 -3.37 -18.62
CA ALA A 32 11.63 -2.35 -17.79
C ALA A 32 12.77 -1.39 -17.44
N ASN A 33 12.59 -0.10 -17.76
CA ASN A 33 13.52 0.94 -17.34
C ASN A 33 13.40 1.08 -15.81
N LEU A 34 13.85 0.05 -15.10
CA LEU A 34 14.26 0.13 -13.71
C LEU A 34 15.41 1.13 -13.75
N ALA A 35 15.12 2.37 -13.36
CA ALA A 35 16.19 3.28 -12.99
C ALA A 35 17.09 2.51 -12.02
N GLU A 36 18.39 2.42 -12.31
CA GLU A 36 19.34 1.51 -11.66
C GLU A 36 19.40 1.65 -10.12
N ASP A 37 18.73 2.67 -9.56
CA ASP A 37 18.78 3.05 -8.16
C ASP A 37 17.54 2.64 -7.32
N TYR A 38 16.36 2.34 -7.90
CA TYR A 38 15.13 2.08 -7.10
C TYR A 38 14.16 1.05 -7.73
N CYS A 39 13.95 -0.08 -7.04
CA CYS A 39 12.92 -1.07 -7.38
C CYS A 39 11.55 -0.63 -6.82
N HIS A 40 10.66 -0.14 -7.69
CA HIS A 40 9.32 0.30 -7.34
C HIS A 40 8.32 -0.12 -8.42
N ILE A 41 7.04 -0.12 -8.06
CA ILE A 41 5.91 -0.39 -8.95
C ILE A 41 4.75 0.53 -8.55
N GLY A 42 3.95 1.00 -9.52
CA GLY A 42 2.76 1.78 -9.22
C GLY A 42 1.72 0.95 -8.45
N ILE A 43 0.93 1.58 -7.58
CA ILE A 43 -0.11 0.89 -6.80
C ILE A 43 -1.10 0.17 -7.75
N SER A 44 -1.62 0.89 -8.76
CA SER A 44 -2.55 0.30 -9.72
C SER A 44 -1.92 -0.79 -10.57
N GLU A 45 -0.65 -0.64 -10.97
CA GLU A 45 0.09 -1.66 -11.73
C GLU A 45 0.21 -2.96 -10.91
N LEU A 46 0.57 -2.84 -9.63
CA LEU A 46 0.65 -3.99 -8.71
C LEU A 46 -0.74 -4.62 -8.49
N GLN A 47 -1.78 -3.80 -8.29
CA GLN A 47 -3.16 -4.29 -8.15
C GLN A 47 -3.61 -5.06 -9.40
N TYR A 48 -3.35 -4.55 -10.61
CA TYR A 48 -3.69 -5.25 -11.85
C TYR A 48 -2.92 -6.55 -12.02
N LEU A 49 -1.64 -6.56 -11.67
CA LEU A 49 -0.82 -7.77 -11.73
C LEU A 49 -1.37 -8.85 -10.78
N LEU A 50 -1.64 -8.48 -9.52
CA LEU A 50 -2.16 -9.42 -8.52
C LEU A 50 -3.59 -9.86 -8.84
N LEU A 51 -4.45 -8.96 -9.33
CA LEU A 51 -5.82 -9.30 -9.73
C LEU A 51 -5.83 -10.34 -10.86
N LYS A 52 -4.95 -10.20 -11.87
CA LYS A 52 -4.81 -11.21 -12.93
C LYS A 52 -4.41 -12.56 -12.36
N CYS A 53 -3.46 -12.60 -11.44
CA CYS A 53 -3.06 -13.83 -10.75
C CYS A 53 -4.22 -14.44 -9.95
N CYS A 54 -4.96 -13.64 -9.18
CA CYS A 54 -6.14 -14.07 -8.43
C CYS A 54 -7.19 -14.73 -9.35
N LEU A 55 -7.54 -14.07 -10.46
CA LEU A 55 -8.52 -14.59 -11.41
C LEU A 55 -8.07 -15.90 -12.06
N LEU A 56 -6.79 -16.02 -12.42
CA LEU A 56 -6.22 -17.26 -12.98
C LEU A 56 -6.25 -18.43 -11.96
N LEU A 57 -6.14 -18.13 -10.67
CA LEU A 57 -6.23 -19.10 -9.58
C LEU A 57 -7.68 -19.40 -9.16
N GLY A 58 -8.68 -18.84 -9.85
CA GLY A 58 -10.09 -19.07 -9.56
C GLY A 58 -10.64 -18.31 -8.35
N VAL A 59 -9.94 -17.26 -7.89
CA VAL A 59 -10.45 -16.37 -6.84
C VAL A 59 -11.62 -15.58 -7.38
N SER A 60 -12.77 -15.67 -6.71
CA SER A 60 -13.95 -14.84 -7.01
C SER A 60 -13.74 -13.44 -6.45
N VAL A 61 -13.94 -12.41 -7.28
CA VAL A 61 -13.72 -11.01 -6.92
C VAL A 61 -14.98 -10.22 -7.21
N GLU A 62 -15.57 -9.65 -6.16
CA GLU A 62 -16.75 -8.78 -6.24
C GLU A 62 -16.31 -7.32 -6.16
N LEU A 63 -16.68 -6.51 -7.16
CA LEU A 63 -16.35 -5.09 -7.24
C LEU A 63 -17.60 -4.24 -7.04
N GLY A 64 -17.42 -3.03 -6.49
CA GLY A 64 -18.53 -2.12 -6.23
C GLY A 64 -19.41 -2.53 -5.04
N VAL A 65 -18.89 -3.41 -4.17
CA VAL A 65 -19.54 -3.88 -2.95
C VAL A 65 -18.69 -3.52 -1.74
N GLU A 66 -19.31 -3.12 -0.64
CA GLU A 66 -18.63 -2.86 0.63
C GLU A 66 -18.96 -3.98 1.61
N PHE A 67 -17.93 -4.58 2.23
CA PHE A 67 -18.15 -5.50 3.35
C PHE A 67 -18.65 -4.72 4.57
N ARG A 68 -19.73 -5.19 5.18
CA ARG A 68 -20.33 -4.56 6.37
C ARG A 68 -20.04 -5.34 7.65
N ASP A 69 -20.32 -6.64 7.64
CA ASP A 69 -20.24 -7.45 8.86
C ASP A 69 -20.23 -8.96 8.56
N THR A 70 -20.10 -9.78 9.60
CA THR A 70 -20.41 -11.22 9.56
C THR A 70 -21.38 -11.57 10.67
N VAL A 71 -22.42 -12.33 10.32
CA VAL A 71 -23.46 -12.79 11.24
C VAL A 71 -23.49 -14.31 11.25
N HIS A 72 -23.64 -14.91 12.43
CA HIS A 72 -23.86 -16.34 12.55
C HIS A 72 -25.35 -16.65 12.50
N ARG A 73 -25.76 -17.60 11.65
CA ARG A 73 -27.13 -18.11 11.55
C ARG A 73 -27.16 -19.60 11.88
N PRO A 74 -27.99 -20.04 12.85
CA PRO A 74 -28.09 -21.45 13.20
C PRO A 74 -28.41 -22.35 12.00
N GLY A 75 -27.59 -23.37 11.77
CA GLY A 75 -27.74 -24.30 10.63
C GLY A 75 -27.14 -23.83 9.30
N GLU A 76 -26.81 -22.54 9.16
CA GLU A 76 -26.18 -21.96 7.96
C GLU A 76 -24.71 -21.57 8.20
N GLY A 77 -24.32 -21.33 9.46
CA GLY A 77 -22.98 -20.90 9.84
C GLY A 77 -22.79 -19.38 9.76
N TRP A 78 -21.55 -18.95 9.58
CA TRP A 78 -21.19 -17.54 9.47
C TRP A 78 -21.42 -17.03 8.04
N ILE A 79 -22.14 -15.93 7.89
CA ILE A 79 -22.49 -15.31 6.61
C ILE A 79 -21.95 -13.89 6.54
N ALA A 80 -21.30 -13.53 5.43
CA ALA A 80 -20.82 -12.18 5.18
C ALA A 80 -21.95 -11.26 4.69
N ILE A 81 -22.02 -10.07 5.27
CA ILE A 81 -22.98 -9.02 4.94
C ILE A 81 -22.27 -7.96 4.10
N THR A 82 -22.89 -7.57 2.98
CA THR A 82 -22.35 -6.61 2.02
C THR A 82 -23.37 -5.54 1.68
N GLU A 83 -22.88 -4.37 1.23
CA GLU A 83 -23.72 -3.30 0.70
C GLU A 83 -23.18 -2.79 -0.65
N PRO A 84 -23.98 -2.84 -1.74
CA PRO A 84 -25.26 -3.54 -1.83
C PRO A 84 -25.10 -5.06 -1.59
N PRO A 85 -26.17 -5.78 -1.22
CA PRO A 85 -26.10 -7.24 -1.11
C PRO A 85 -25.62 -7.89 -2.42
N LEU A 86 -24.79 -8.92 -2.30
CA LEU A 86 -24.31 -9.68 -3.46
C LEU A 86 -25.48 -10.25 -4.27
N VAL A 87 -25.31 -10.26 -5.60
CA VAL A 87 -26.25 -10.90 -6.51
C VAL A 87 -25.96 -12.40 -6.54
N GLY A 88 -26.84 -13.21 -5.97
CA GLY A 88 -26.71 -14.67 -5.95
C GLY A 88 -26.81 -15.26 -4.55
N PRO A 89 -26.21 -16.43 -4.30
CA PRO A 89 -26.21 -17.03 -2.97
C PRO A 89 -25.40 -16.18 -1.99
N GLU A 90 -25.80 -16.20 -0.72
CA GLU A 90 -25.06 -15.53 0.33
C GLU A 90 -23.68 -16.17 0.53
N LEU A 91 -22.72 -15.35 0.92
CA LEU A 91 -21.34 -15.78 1.08
C LEU A 91 -21.12 -16.35 2.48
N ALA A 92 -21.02 -17.67 2.56
CA ALA A 92 -20.58 -18.36 3.78
C ALA A 92 -19.10 -18.03 4.05
N ALA A 93 -18.78 -17.67 5.30
CA ALA A 93 -17.45 -17.28 5.73
C ALA A 93 -16.91 -18.27 6.77
N HIS A 94 -15.74 -18.86 6.51
CA HIS A 94 -15.05 -19.70 7.50
C HIS A 94 -13.89 -18.97 8.16
N ALA A 95 -13.39 -17.91 7.53
CA ALA A 95 -12.42 -16.97 8.06
C ALA A 95 -12.64 -15.60 7.40
N LEU A 96 -12.12 -14.56 8.04
CA LEU A 96 -12.01 -13.22 7.46
C LEU A 96 -10.55 -12.78 7.45
N VAL A 97 -10.11 -12.18 6.33
CA VAL A 97 -8.80 -11.53 6.24
C VAL A 97 -9.03 -10.07 5.89
N CYS A 98 -8.77 -9.17 6.84
CA CYS A 98 -8.98 -7.74 6.68
C CYS A 98 -7.74 -7.10 6.06
N CYS A 99 -7.91 -6.57 4.85
CA CYS A 99 -6.89 -5.86 4.07
C CYS A 99 -7.40 -4.49 3.60
N ASP A 100 -8.29 -3.85 4.37
CA ASP A 100 -9.04 -2.63 4.02
C ASP A 100 -8.28 -1.31 4.29
N GLY A 101 -6.97 -1.39 4.55
CA GLY A 101 -6.09 -0.23 4.70
C GLY A 101 -5.98 0.31 6.13
N ALA A 102 -5.20 1.39 6.31
CA ALA A 102 -4.84 1.94 7.63
C ALA A 102 -6.04 2.43 8.47
N ALA A 103 -7.16 2.77 7.81
CA ALA A 103 -8.40 3.17 8.46
C ALA A 103 -9.39 2.00 8.62
N SER A 104 -8.87 0.78 8.83
CA SER A 104 -9.68 -0.45 8.90
C SER A 104 -10.82 -0.31 9.90
N ARG A 105 -12.05 -0.30 9.39
CA ARG A 105 -13.26 -0.21 10.22
C ARG A 105 -13.61 -1.55 10.83
N ILE A 106 -13.25 -2.62 10.11
CA ILE A 106 -13.54 -4.00 10.51
C ILE A 106 -12.70 -4.37 11.73
N ALA A 107 -11.41 -4.06 11.74
CA ALA A 107 -10.55 -4.34 12.89
C ALA A 107 -11.09 -3.65 14.17
N ALA A 108 -11.39 -2.36 14.08
CA ALA A 108 -11.93 -1.58 15.19
C ALA A 108 -13.29 -2.10 15.68
N ALA A 109 -14.20 -2.45 14.76
CA ALA A 109 -15.52 -2.99 15.10
C ALA A 109 -15.46 -4.34 15.84
N ARG A 110 -14.34 -5.08 15.70
CA ARG A 110 -14.16 -6.41 16.29
C ARG A 110 -13.25 -6.43 17.52
N GLY A 111 -13.03 -5.26 18.12
CA GLY A 111 -12.33 -5.12 19.40
C GLY A 111 -10.81 -5.10 19.28
N ALA A 112 -10.24 -4.99 18.06
CA ALA A 112 -8.82 -4.71 17.89
C ALA A 112 -8.53 -3.31 18.43
N THR A 113 -7.48 -3.17 19.23
CA THR A 113 -7.11 -1.85 19.75
C THR A 113 -6.10 -1.21 18.82
N THR A 114 -6.43 -0.02 18.33
CA THR A 114 -5.46 0.80 17.58
C THR A 114 -4.44 1.38 18.54
N VAL A 115 -3.16 1.13 18.25
CA VAL A 115 -2.00 1.62 18.99
C VAL A 115 -1.23 2.59 18.12
N SER A 116 -0.88 3.74 18.70
CA SER A 116 0.04 4.71 18.10
C SER A 116 1.44 4.10 17.93
N GLY A 117 2.07 4.39 16.80
CA GLY A 117 3.44 4.00 16.47
C GLY A 117 4.46 4.74 17.32
N GLY A 118 4.09 5.88 17.91
CA GLY A 118 4.92 6.71 18.75
C GLY A 118 6.04 7.40 17.99
N LEU A 119 5.88 7.63 16.68
CA LEU A 119 6.93 8.20 15.83
C LEU A 119 7.11 9.71 16.04
N GLY A 120 6.06 10.42 16.47
CA GLY A 120 6.08 11.87 16.62
C GLY A 120 4.74 12.45 17.06
N LYS A 121 4.72 13.75 17.32
CA LYS A 121 3.48 14.50 17.56
C LYS A 121 2.86 14.91 16.22
N GLU A 122 1.53 14.95 16.14
CA GLU A 122 0.79 15.38 14.95
C GLU A 122 1.32 16.70 14.35
N GLY A 123 1.40 16.76 13.02
CA GLY A 123 1.84 17.93 12.26
C GLY A 123 3.36 18.18 12.21
N GLN A 124 4.17 17.23 12.66
CA GLN A 124 5.64 17.24 12.54
C GLN A 124 6.12 16.78 11.16
N ALA A 125 5.38 15.89 10.49
CA ALA A 125 5.78 15.37 9.18
C ALA A 125 4.61 15.35 8.20
N ILE A 126 4.35 16.48 7.55
CA ILE A 126 3.24 16.59 6.58
C ILE A 126 3.74 16.22 5.19
N GLY A 127 3.11 15.23 4.56
CA GLY A 127 3.36 14.83 3.18
C GLY A 127 2.37 15.47 2.22
N VAL A 128 2.86 15.93 1.08
CA VAL A 128 2.04 16.34 -0.06
C VAL A 128 2.39 15.45 -1.25
N VAL A 129 1.40 14.71 -1.72
CA VAL A 129 1.47 13.89 -2.94
C VAL A 129 0.85 14.67 -4.10
N ALA A 130 1.49 14.63 -5.26
CA ALA A 130 1.01 15.21 -6.50
C ALA A 130 1.18 14.21 -7.64
N ASN A 131 0.11 14.02 -8.42
CA ASN A 131 0.09 13.14 -9.59
C ASN A 131 -0.14 13.97 -10.86
N PHE A 132 0.87 14.04 -11.71
CA PHE A 132 0.79 14.72 -13.00
C PHE A 132 0.57 13.72 -14.14
N VAL A 133 -0.10 14.16 -15.21
CA VAL A 133 -0.33 13.36 -16.43
C VAL A 133 1.00 12.96 -17.03
N ASN A 134 1.16 11.68 -17.36
CA ASN A 134 2.28 11.19 -18.17
C ASN A 134 1.83 11.03 -19.62
N GLY A 135 2.22 11.97 -20.49
CA GLY A 135 1.94 11.94 -21.93
C GLY A 135 2.76 10.90 -22.70
N ARG A 136 3.68 10.20 -22.02
CA ARG A 136 4.57 9.16 -22.57
C ARG A 136 5.46 9.66 -23.70
N SER A 137 5.71 10.96 -23.76
CA SER A 137 6.62 11.57 -24.73
C SER A 137 8.05 11.10 -24.52
N LYS A 138 8.92 11.29 -25.52
CA LYS A 138 10.34 10.97 -25.37
C LYS A 138 10.98 11.79 -24.23
N ALA A 139 10.66 13.07 -24.13
CA ALA A 139 11.19 13.95 -23.07
C ALA A 139 10.80 13.44 -21.67
N GLU A 140 9.54 13.06 -21.47
CA GLU A 140 9.08 12.49 -20.19
C GLU A 140 9.74 11.15 -19.86
N ARG A 141 10.02 10.32 -20.89
CA ARG A 141 10.76 9.05 -20.73
C ARG A 141 12.26 9.22 -20.44
N ASP A 142 12.80 10.40 -20.71
CA ASP A 142 14.19 10.73 -20.44
C ASP A 142 14.36 11.44 -19.08
N LEU A 143 13.26 11.84 -18.41
CA LEU A 143 13.29 12.41 -17.05
C LEU A 143 13.91 11.41 -16.05
N ARG A 144 14.81 11.92 -15.21
CA ARG A 144 15.47 11.14 -14.18
C ARG A 144 14.61 11.10 -12.92
N GLN A 145 14.38 9.89 -12.41
CA GLN A 145 13.72 9.66 -11.12
C GLN A 145 14.68 10.00 -9.97
N PHE A 146 14.15 10.47 -8.84
CA PHE A 146 14.99 10.87 -7.71
C PHE A 146 14.30 10.70 -6.36
N SER A 147 15.10 10.56 -5.32
CA SER A 147 14.69 10.58 -3.92
C SER A 147 15.74 11.36 -3.13
N TRP A 148 15.38 12.56 -2.67
CA TRP A 148 16.31 13.49 -2.04
C TRP A 148 15.82 13.87 -0.65
N ALA A 149 16.69 13.69 0.35
CA ALA A 149 16.52 14.27 1.67
C ALA A 149 17.39 15.52 1.81
N ARG A 150 16.87 16.53 2.52
CA ARG A 150 17.54 17.84 2.74
C ARG A 150 18.93 17.67 3.34
N GLN A 151 19.08 16.75 4.30
CA GLN A 151 20.36 16.49 4.98
C GLN A 151 21.52 16.11 4.04
N PHE A 152 21.22 15.54 2.87
CA PHE A 152 22.23 15.15 1.87
C PHE A 152 22.29 16.12 0.67
N ASN A 153 21.33 17.05 0.55
CA ASN A 153 21.15 17.87 -0.64
C ASN A 153 20.95 19.36 -0.28
N THR A 154 21.65 19.87 0.74
CA THR A 154 21.41 21.19 1.34
C THR A 154 21.38 22.35 0.34
N SER A 155 22.26 22.35 -0.66
CA SER A 155 22.31 23.41 -1.69
C SER A 155 21.06 23.44 -2.57
N LEU A 156 20.54 22.25 -2.93
CA LEU A 156 19.33 22.09 -3.74
C LEU A 156 18.10 22.63 -3.00
N PHE A 157 17.90 22.21 -1.75
CA PHE A 157 16.78 22.69 -0.93
C PHE A 157 16.89 24.18 -0.58
N LYS A 158 18.11 24.71 -0.39
CA LYS A 158 18.32 26.15 -0.21
C LYS A 158 17.91 26.94 -1.46
N SER A 159 18.26 26.45 -2.65
CA SER A 159 17.84 27.08 -3.91
C SER A 159 16.33 27.00 -4.12
N LEU A 160 15.70 25.88 -3.75
CA LEU A 160 14.25 25.72 -3.82
C LEU A 160 13.56 26.75 -2.91
N LYS A 161 13.98 26.85 -1.65
CA LYS A 161 13.44 27.85 -0.70
C LYS A 161 13.65 29.28 -1.20
N GLN A 162 14.82 29.60 -1.77
CA GLN A 162 15.10 30.95 -2.25
C GLN A 162 14.28 31.35 -3.49
N LYS A 163 14.10 30.44 -4.45
CA LYS A 163 13.46 30.74 -5.73
C LYS A 163 11.95 30.53 -5.72
N VAL A 164 11.49 29.53 -4.98
CA VAL A 164 10.08 29.12 -4.93
C VAL A 164 9.45 29.50 -3.59
N GLY A 165 10.23 29.64 -2.52
CA GLY A 165 9.67 29.76 -1.16
C GLY A 165 9.19 28.43 -0.58
N ALA A 166 9.48 27.31 -1.24
CA ALA A 166 9.13 25.98 -0.75
C ALA A 166 10.23 25.43 0.16
N ASP A 167 9.91 25.24 1.44
CA ASP A 167 10.81 24.71 2.45
C ASP A 167 10.48 23.25 2.77
N LEU A 168 11.28 22.32 2.24
CA LEU A 168 10.98 20.88 2.26
C LEU A 168 12.07 20.07 2.97
N GLU A 169 11.67 19.05 3.74
CA GLU A 169 12.58 18.07 4.36
C GLU A 169 13.06 17.00 3.38
N ASN A 170 12.16 16.55 2.50
CA ASN A 170 12.48 15.59 1.45
C ASN A 170 11.53 15.76 0.25
N ILE A 171 11.95 15.20 -0.89
CA ILE A 171 11.15 15.10 -2.11
C ILE A 171 11.53 13.83 -2.87
N VAL A 172 10.53 13.13 -3.39
CA VAL A 172 10.68 11.93 -4.21
C VAL A 172 9.86 12.08 -5.48
N TYR A 173 10.42 11.66 -6.60
CA TYR A 173 9.77 11.64 -7.89
C TYR A 173 9.95 10.28 -8.56
N TYR A 174 8.82 9.67 -8.90
CA TYR A 174 8.76 8.46 -9.70
C TYR A 174 7.96 8.69 -10.98
N ARG A 175 8.39 8.02 -12.04
CA ARG A 175 7.67 7.99 -13.31
C ARG A 175 6.99 6.64 -13.45
N GLY A 176 5.69 6.60 -13.14
CA GLY A 176 4.83 5.45 -13.42
C GLY A 176 4.38 5.42 -14.89
N GLU A 177 3.67 4.37 -15.30
CA GLU A 177 3.17 4.25 -16.67
C GLU A 177 2.05 5.25 -17.00
N GLU A 178 1.20 5.56 -16.02
CA GLU A 178 0.01 6.41 -16.18
C GLU A 178 0.20 7.84 -15.62
N SER A 179 1.13 8.03 -14.69
CA SER A 179 1.36 9.33 -14.05
C SER A 179 2.80 9.56 -13.62
N HIS A 180 3.13 10.83 -13.48
CA HIS A 180 4.30 11.33 -12.78
C HIS A 180 3.94 11.55 -11.31
N TYR A 181 4.46 10.68 -10.45
CA TYR A 181 4.22 10.71 -9.01
C TYR A 181 5.29 11.54 -8.33
N MET A 182 4.89 12.56 -7.58
CA MET A 182 5.77 13.36 -6.74
C MET A 182 5.24 13.36 -5.31
N ILE A 183 6.09 13.10 -4.34
CA ILE A 183 5.78 13.30 -2.92
C ILE A 183 6.83 14.18 -2.30
N MET A 184 6.40 15.16 -1.49
CA MET A 184 7.27 16.06 -0.77
C MET A 184 6.83 16.22 0.68
N THR A 185 7.77 16.55 1.56
CA THR A 185 7.48 16.84 2.96
C THR A 185 7.78 18.31 3.27
N PRO A 186 6.84 19.24 3.01
CA PRO A 186 7.00 20.64 3.38
C PRO A 186 6.99 20.82 4.90
N SER A 187 7.72 21.83 5.36
CA SER A 187 7.58 22.28 6.75
C SER A 187 6.18 22.85 6.98
N LYS A 188 5.67 22.71 8.19
CA LYS A 188 4.37 23.28 8.55
C LYS A 188 4.29 24.79 8.30
N GLN A 189 5.37 25.51 8.63
CA GLN A 189 5.48 26.94 8.40
C GLN A 189 5.39 27.28 6.91
N CYS A 190 6.05 26.48 6.05
CA CYS A 190 5.94 26.64 4.59
C CYS A 190 4.49 26.54 4.11
N LEU A 191 3.73 25.57 4.62
CA LEU A 191 2.34 25.38 4.23
C LEU A 191 1.46 26.57 4.61
N VAL A 192 1.69 27.16 5.79
CA VAL A 192 0.96 28.36 6.22
C VAL A 192 1.37 29.59 5.41
N GLU A 193 2.67 29.81 5.20
CA GLU A 193 3.18 30.93 4.38
C GLU A 193 2.69 30.87 2.93
N LYS A 194 2.50 29.65 2.40
CA LYS A 194 1.94 29.39 1.07
C LYS A 194 0.41 29.37 1.05
N GLY A 195 -0.25 29.60 2.19
CA GLY A 195 -1.70 29.58 2.31
C GLY A 195 -2.34 28.21 2.09
N CYS A 196 -1.54 27.13 2.08
CA CYS A 196 -2.02 25.75 1.95
C CYS A 196 -2.73 25.27 3.23
N LEU A 197 -2.32 25.80 4.39
CA LEU A 197 -3.01 25.63 5.67
C LEU A 197 -3.47 26.99 6.18
N HIS A 198 -4.70 27.08 6.68
CA HIS A 198 -5.20 28.31 7.29
C HIS A 198 -4.52 28.60 8.64
N ASN A 199 -4.25 27.55 9.43
CA ASN A 199 -3.59 27.66 10.73
C ASN A 199 -2.52 26.56 10.90
N ALA A 200 -1.47 26.90 11.66
CA ALA A 200 -0.40 25.97 12.03
C ALA A 200 -0.78 25.02 13.19
N GLU A 201 -1.85 25.32 13.91
CA GLU A 201 -2.26 24.57 15.08
C GLU A 201 -3.62 23.93 14.88
N GLN A 202 -3.89 22.87 15.62
CA GLN A 202 -5.21 22.26 15.69
C GLN A 202 -6.22 23.29 16.18
N LEU A 203 -7.38 23.34 15.53
CA LEU A 203 -8.52 24.16 15.94
C LEU A 203 -9.58 23.24 16.53
N ASP A 204 -10.08 23.58 17.71
CA ASP A 204 -11.27 22.97 18.32
C ASP A 204 -11.21 21.43 18.45
N GLY A 205 -10.01 20.86 18.63
CA GLY A 205 -9.80 19.41 18.76
C GLY A 205 -9.88 18.63 17.44
N ALA A 206 -10.03 19.31 16.30
CA ALA A 206 -9.94 18.68 14.98
C ALA A 206 -8.47 18.45 14.58
N PRO A 207 -8.18 17.39 13.79
CA PRO A 207 -6.84 17.15 13.26
C PRO A 207 -6.33 18.32 12.42
N LEU A 208 -5.00 18.54 12.37
CA LEU A 208 -4.39 19.66 11.65
C LEU A 208 -4.76 19.68 10.17
N LEU A 209 -4.85 18.50 9.54
CA LEU A 209 -5.19 18.34 8.13
C LEU A 209 -6.69 18.14 7.88
N HIS A 210 -7.54 18.53 8.85
CA HIS A 210 -8.99 18.53 8.63
C HIS A 210 -9.33 19.35 7.37
N PRO A 211 -10.29 18.91 6.53
CA PRO A 211 -10.59 19.59 5.26
C PRO A 211 -10.92 21.09 5.40
N SER A 212 -11.44 21.53 6.55
CA SER A 212 -11.70 22.95 6.82
C SER A 212 -10.46 23.79 7.09
N ASN A 213 -9.29 23.19 7.28
CA ASN A 213 -8.00 23.86 7.51
C ASN A 213 -7.06 23.76 6.29
N VAL A 214 -7.45 23.02 5.24
CA VAL A 214 -6.61 22.72 4.09
C VAL A 214 -7.18 23.42 2.85
N GLU A 215 -6.35 24.23 2.19
CA GLU A 215 -6.68 24.86 0.92
C GLU A 215 -6.05 24.07 -0.25
N ILE A 216 -6.87 23.27 -0.93
CA ILE A 216 -6.43 22.32 -1.95
C ILE A 216 -5.87 23.05 -3.19
N ASP A 217 -6.40 24.20 -3.56
CA ASP A 217 -5.91 24.91 -4.74
C ASP A 217 -4.54 25.54 -4.49
N ASN A 218 -4.27 25.99 -3.26
CA ASN A 218 -2.94 26.46 -2.87
C ASN A 218 -1.94 25.29 -2.79
N LEU A 219 -2.36 24.11 -2.33
CA LEU A 219 -1.54 22.90 -2.39
C LEU A 219 -1.17 22.51 -3.82
N LYS A 220 -2.12 22.60 -4.76
CA LYS A 220 -1.87 22.41 -6.20
C LYS A 220 -0.86 23.42 -6.73
N GLY A 221 -1.03 24.70 -6.39
CA GLY A 221 -0.09 25.75 -6.77
C GLY A 221 1.33 25.45 -6.27
N LEU A 222 1.48 25.14 -4.98
CA LEU A 222 2.77 24.76 -4.40
C LEU A 222 3.40 23.54 -5.10
N ALA A 223 2.62 22.49 -5.35
CA ALA A 223 3.10 21.30 -6.05
C ALA A 223 3.55 21.60 -7.48
N GLN A 224 2.82 22.45 -8.22
CA GLN A 224 3.19 22.86 -9.57
C GLN A 224 4.47 23.70 -9.60
N GLU A 225 4.62 24.65 -8.67
CA GLU A 225 5.84 25.48 -8.56
C GLU A 225 7.07 24.62 -8.26
N VAL A 226 6.94 23.65 -7.36
CA VAL A 226 8.01 22.69 -7.02
C VAL A 226 8.33 21.79 -8.21
N ALA A 227 7.31 21.24 -8.87
CA ALA A 227 7.48 20.42 -10.07
C ALA A 227 8.19 21.19 -11.19
N GLN A 228 7.75 22.42 -11.46
CA GLN A 228 8.35 23.30 -12.46
C GLN A 228 9.82 23.60 -12.14
N HIS A 229 10.16 23.84 -10.87
CA HIS A 229 11.55 24.07 -10.45
C HIS A 229 12.47 22.90 -10.80
N PHE A 230 11.97 21.67 -10.73
CA PHE A 230 12.70 20.45 -11.07
C PHE A 230 12.53 20.00 -12.53
N GLY A 231 11.83 20.80 -13.35
CA GLY A 231 11.59 20.47 -14.77
C GLY A 231 10.65 19.27 -14.96
N LEU A 232 9.78 19.01 -13.99
CA LEU A 232 8.75 17.97 -14.07
C LEU A 232 7.48 18.49 -14.75
N PRO A 233 6.62 17.59 -15.27
CA PRO A 233 5.29 17.96 -15.75
C PRO A 233 4.44 18.59 -14.64
N THR A 234 3.51 19.46 -15.03
CA THR A 234 2.68 20.24 -14.10
C THR A 234 1.17 20.11 -14.35
N GLU A 235 0.77 19.40 -15.41
CA GLU A 235 -0.63 19.08 -15.68
C GLU A 235 -1.08 17.96 -14.75
N PHE A 236 -2.07 18.23 -13.89
CA PHE A 236 -2.55 17.23 -12.94
C PHE A 236 -3.39 16.15 -13.61
N THR A 237 -3.29 14.93 -13.08
CA THR A 237 -4.25 13.86 -13.37
C THR A 237 -5.68 14.28 -12.97
N PRO A 238 -6.71 13.78 -13.69
CA PRO A 238 -8.10 14.18 -13.44
C PRO A 238 -8.64 13.72 -12.09
N THR A 239 -8.04 12.68 -11.51
CA THR A 239 -8.42 12.09 -10.22
C THR A 239 -7.19 11.98 -9.33
N GLN A 240 -7.34 12.23 -8.02
CA GLN A 240 -6.23 12.18 -7.06
C GLN A 240 -5.05 13.09 -7.43
N SER A 241 -5.36 14.28 -7.96
CA SER A 241 -4.38 15.28 -8.42
C SER A 241 -3.36 15.63 -7.34
N VAL A 242 -3.85 16.04 -6.16
CA VAL A 242 -3.04 16.37 -4.99
C VAL A 242 -3.71 15.81 -3.75
N MET A 243 -2.91 15.27 -2.85
CA MET A 243 -3.35 14.74 -1.55
C MET A 243 -2.37 15.20 -0.47
N VAL A 244 -2.86 15.39 0.75
CA VAL A 244 -2.04 15.75 1.91
C VAL A 244 -2.24 14.72 3.02
N PHE A 245 -1.14 14.33 3.67
CA PHE A 245 -1.12 13.30 4.71
C PHE A 245 -0.27 13.77 5.88
N ASP A 246 -0.60 13.29 7.08
CA ASP A 246 0.25 13.47 8.24
C ASP A 246 0.98 12.16 8.53
N PHE A 247 2.29 12.16 8.37
CA PHE A 247 3.18 11.03 8.67
C PHE A 247 3.81 11.14 10.06
N SER A 248 3.37 12.08 10.89
CA SER A 248 3.87 12.25 12.26
C SER A 248 3.77 11.00 13.09
N ASP A 249 2.78 10.16 12.82
CA ASP A 249 2.60 8.91 13.52
C ASP A 249 2.04 7.87 12.57
N THR A 250 2.34 6.61 12.85
CA THR A 250 1.70 5.48 12.18
C THR A 250 0.77 4.79 13.15
N LYS A 251 -0.29 4.18 12.65
CA LYS A 251 -1.20 3.37 13.45
C LYS A 251 -0.95 1.90 13.21
N ARG A 252 -1.23 1.10 14.23
CA ARG A 252 -1.23 -0.36 14.11
C ARG A 252 -2.28 -0.96 15.00
N HIS A 253 -2.70 -2.17 14.70
CA HIS A 253 -3.49 -2.95 15.66
C HIS A 253 -2.56 -3.75 16.57
N ASP A 254 -2.98 -3.96 17.82
CA ASP A 254 -2.25 -4.71 18.84
C ASP A 254 -2.16 -6.20 18.53
N GLN A 255 -3.17 -6.74 17.84
CA GLN A 255 -3.27 -8.15 17.48
C GLN A 255 -3.40 -8.33 15.96
N ALA A 256 -2.76 -9.39 15.45
CA ALA A 256 -2.85 -9.78 14.03
C ALA A 256 -3.95 -10.82 13.75
N LEU A 257 -4.45 -11.49 14.80
CA LEU A 257 -5.49 -12.52 14.73
C LEU A 257 -6.47 -12.36 15.89
N LEU A 258 -7.75 -12.42 15.60
CA LEU A 258 -8.88 -12.30 16.51
C LEU A 258 -9.88 -13.44 16.24
N PHE A 259 -10.81 -13.63 17.16
CA PHE A 259 -11.88 -14.61 17.03
C PHE A 259 -13.21 -13.96 17.40
N GLN A 260 -14.17 -14.02 16.48
CA GLN A 260 -15.54 -13.58 16.74
C GLN A 260 -16.37 -14.77 17.23
N GLU A 261 -16.95 -14.62 18.40
CA GLU A 261 -17.89 -15.58 18.98
C GLU A 261 -19.34 -15.21 18.58
N ALA A 262 -20.22 -16.21 18.46
CA ALA A 262 -21.65 -15.98 18.38
C ALA A 262 -22.43 -17.08 19.10
N PRO A 263 -23.58 -16.77 19.72
CA PRO A 263 -24.45 -17.79 20.32
C PRO A 263 -24.86 -18.85 19.30
N GLY A 264 -24.67 -20.12 19.66
CA GLY A 264 -25.02 -21.26 18.81
C GLY A 264 -24.04 -21.53 17.66
N ALA A 265 -22.91 -20.82 17.59
CA ALA A 265 -21.82 -21.18 16.68
C ALA A 265 -20.99 -22.32 17.28
N ASP A 266 -20.76 -23.37 16.50
CA ASP A 266 -19.92 -24.51 16.93
C ASP A 266 -18.44 -24.13 17.03
N GLN A 267 -18.00 -23.18 16.19
CA GLN A 267 -16.65 -22.62 16.21
C GLN A 267 -16.68 -21.10 16.01
N PRO A 268 -15.76 -20.36 16.66
CA PRO A 268 -15.61 -18.94 16.41
C PRO A 268 -15.11 -18.68 14.99
N LEU A 269 -15.45 -17.52 14.43
CA LEU A 269 -14.90 -17.06 13.16
C LEU A 269 -13.50 -16.46 13.39
N PRO A 270 -12.42 -17.05 12.86
CA PRO A 270 -11.09 -16.44 12.91
C PRO A 270 -11.00 -15.24 11.96
N ILE A 271 -10.39 -14.16 12.44
CA ILE A 271 -10.25 -12.88 11.74
C ILE A 271 -8.78 -12.46 11.77
N SER A 272 -8.10 -12.51 10.64
CA SER A 272 -6.71 -12.07 10.51
C SER A 272 -6.64 -10.68 9.91
N LEU A 273 -5.72 -9.85 10.38
CA LEU A 273 -5.41 -8.54 9.79
C LEU A 273 -4.11 -8.64 8.97
N ALA A 274 -4.05 -7.97 7.81
CA ALA A 274 -2.85 -7.91 6.99
C ALA A 274 -2.71 -6.57 6.27
N GLY A 275 -1.47 -6.26 5.82
CA GLY A 275 -1.15 -4.99 5.19
C GLY A 275 -1.34 -3.80 6.14
N ASP A 276 -1.73 -2.66 5.58
CA ASP A 276 -1.93 -1.42 6.31
C ASP A 276 -3.04 -1.52 7.36
N ALA A 277 -3.99 -2.46 7.20
CA ALA A 277 -5.01 -2.74 8.22
C ALA A 277 -4.40 -3.31 9.51
N LEU A 278 -3.25 -3.97 9.45
CA LEU A 278 -2.52 -4.42 10.63
C LEU A 278 -1.48 -3.39 11.08
N LEU A 279 -0.66 -2.89 10.16
CA LEU A 279 0.50 -2.06 10.46
C LEU A 279 0.68 -1.01 9.37
N GLU A 280 0.32 0.23 9.67
CA GLU A 280 0.47 1.35 8.75
C GLU A 280 1.96 1.62 8.47
N PRO A 281 2.37 1.71 7.19
CA PRO A 281 3.75 1.95 6.84
C PRO A 281 4.10 3.43 6.95
N PHE A 282 5.31 3.70 7.44
CA PHE A 282 5.94 5.00 7.21
C PHE A 282 6.54 5.01 5.81
N TRP A 283 5.84 5.60 4.84
CA TRP A 283 6.16 5.48 3.41
C TRP A 283 7.62 5.76 3.04
N PRO A 284 8.33 6.74 3.67
CA PRO A 284 9.73 7.00 3.36
C PRO A 284 10.67 5.81 3.61
N THR A 285 10.28 4.84 4.46
CA THR A 285 11.08 3.62 4.67
C THR A 285 10.92 2.58 3.58
N GLY A 286 9.92 2.70 2.69
CA GLY A 286 9.68 1.75 1.61
C GLY A 286 9.20 0.37 2.06
N LEU A 287 8.77 0.20 3.32
CA LEU A 287 8.47 -1.11 3.89
C LEU A 287 7.02 -1.59 3.67
N GLY A 288 6.14 -0.76 3.11
CA GLY A 288 4.71 -1.07 2.96
C GLY A 288 4.45 -2.38 2.21
N CYS A 289 4.96 -2.52 0.98
CA CYS A 289 4.79 -3.75 0.20
C CYS A 289 5.43 -4.98 0.86
N ILE A 290 6.63 -4.83 1.43
CA ILE A 290 7.35 -5.94 2.07
C ILE A 290 6.56 -6.47 3.27
N ARG A 291 6.17 -5.57 4.19
CA ARG A 291 5.40 -5.95 5.38
C ARG A 291 3.99 -6.41 5.02
N GLY A 292 3.39 -5.86 3.96
CA GLY A 292 2.09 -6.31 3.46
C GLY A 292 2.12 -7.75 2.94
N PHE A 293 3.12 -8.10 2.13
CA PHE A 293 3.27 -9.46 1.61
C PHE A 293 3.59 -10.47 2.71
N LEU A 294 4.52 -10.14 3.61
CA LEU A 294 4.83 -10.99 4.77
C LEU A 294 3.61 -11.16 5.68
N GLY A 295 2.89 -10.08 5.99
CA GLY A 295 1.66 -10.14 6.78
C GLY A 295 0.57 -10.99 6.14
N ALA A 296 0.42 -10.96 4.81
CA ALA A 296 -0.52 -11.84 4.12
C ALA A 296 -0.12 -13.32 4.21
N MET A 297 1.17 -13.64 4.09
CA MET A 297 1.68 -15.01 4.25
C MET A 297 1.51 -15.50 5.70
N ASP A 298 1.78 -14.63 6.67
CA ASP A 298 1.59 -14.92 8.10
C ASP A 298 0.11 -15.19 8.42
N ALA A 299 -0.81 -14.39 7.87
CA ALA A 299 -2.25 -14.60 8.00
C ALA A 299 -2.66 -16.00 7.51
N VAL A 300 -2.24 -16.40 6.31
CA VAL A 300 -2.51 -17.75 5.76
C VAL A 300 -1.92 -18.84 6.65
N SER A 301 -0.68 -18.66 7.11
CA SER A 301 0.03 -19.62 7.97
C SER A 301 -0.65 -19.80 9.34
N CYS A 302 -1.19 -18.71 9.91
CA CYS A 302 -1.89 -18.74 11.20
C CYS A 302 -3.29 -19.35 11.08
N LEU A 303 -4.06 -18.95 10.06
CA LEU A 303 -5.37 -19.54 9.76
C LEU A 303 -5.24 -21.03 9.45
N GLY A 304 -4.25 -21.41 8.64
CA GLY A 304 -3.97 -22.82 8.36
C GLY A 304 -3.65 -23.63 9.63
N SER A 305 -2.93 -23.05 10.59
CA SER A 305 -2.70 -23.70 11.88
C SER A 305 -4.02 -23.96 12.62
N PHE A 306 -4.91 -22.96 12.68
CA PHE A 306 -6.19 -23.09 13.35
C PHE A 306 -7.08 -24.15 12.70
N PHE A 307 -7.21 -24.15 11.37
CA PHE A 307 -8.06 -25.12 10.67
C PHE A 307 -7.54 -26.56 10.76
N VAL A 308 -6.23 -26.76 10.88
CA VAL A 308 -5.64 -28.10 11.01
C VAL A 308 -5.80 -28.66 12.43
N THR A 309 -5.67 -27.82 13.46
CA THR A 309 -5.59 -28.30 14.85
C THR A 309 -6.84 -28.02 15.67
N GLY A 310 -7.67 -27.06 15.28
CA GLY A 310 -8.74 -26.50 16.11
C GLY A 310 -8.23 -25.72 17.34
N ASP A 311 -6.90 -25.59 17.51
CA ASP A 311 -6.30 -24.96 18.68
C ASP A 311 -6.15 -23.45 18.46
N ARG A 312 -7.09 -22.71 19.03
CA ARG A 312 -7.11 -21.25 19.06
C ARG A 312 -5.83 -20.66 19.67
N ASP A 313 -5.38 -21.20 20.80
CA ASP A 313 -4.26 -20.62 21.53
C ASP A 313 -2.94 -20.84 20.78
N GLN A 314 -2.81 -21.97 20.09
CA GLN A 314 -1.69 -22.21 19.20
C GLN A 314 -1.67 -21.20 18.04
N ALA A 315 -2.81 -20.96 17.39
CA ALA A 315 -2.89 -20.00 16.30
C ALA A 315 -2.58 -18.57 16.77
N LEU A 316 -3.07 -18.16 17.95
CA LEU A 316 -2.77 -16.86 18.56
C LEU A 316 -1.27 -16.71 18.89
N ARG A 317 -0.65 -17.72 19.50
CA ARG A 317 0.80 -17.70 19.79
C ARG A 317 1.63 -17.58 18.50
N LYS A 318 1.22 -18.28 17.45
CA LYS A 318 1.87 -18.22 16.14
C LYS A 318 1.74 -16.82 15.51
N ALA A 319 0.53 -16.25 15.55
CA ALA A 319 0.26 -14.90 15.04
C ALA A 319 1.04 -13.83 15.82
N GLU A 320 1.12 -13.93 17.15
CA GLU A 320 1.89 -12.99 17.97
C GLU A 320 3.39 -13.07 17.65
N ALA A 321 3.94 -14.28 17.51
CA ALA A 321 5.34 -14.49 17.17
C ALA A 321 5.68 -13.91 15.79
N ALA A 322 4.84 -14.21 14.78
CA ALA A 322 4.98 -13.68 13.43
C ALA A 322 4.89 -12.15 13.41
N TYR A 323 3.89 -11.58 14.08
CA TYR A 323 3.71 -10.14 14.13
C TYR A 323 4.85 -9.42 14.87
N ARG A 324 5.43 -10.04 15.90
CA ARG A 324 6.65 -9.53 16.56
C ARG A 324 7.83 -9.47 15.58
N ALA A 325 8.02 -10.51 14.76
CA ALA A 325 9.04 -10.53 13.73
C ALA A 325 8.77 -9.48 12.64
N LEU A 326 7.52 -9.35 12.18
CA LEU A 326 7.11 -8.38 11.16
C LEU A 326 7.47 -6.94 11.56
N LYS A 327 7.27 -6.58 12.83
CA LYS A 327 7.65 -5.26 13.37
C LYS A 327 9.16 -5.01 13.38
N SER A 328 9.97 -6.07 13.42
CA SER A 328 11.44 -5.97 13.36
C SER A 328 12.01 -5.92 11.94
N VAL A 329 11.19 -6.14 10.90
CA VAL A 329 11.65 -6.04 9.51
C VAL A 329 12.07 -4.60 9.23
N ASP A 330 13.34 -4.43 8.89
CA ASP A 330 13.94 -3.16 8.51
C ASP A 330 14.34 -3.14 7.03
N ALA A 331 14.56 -1.92 6.51
CA ALA A 331 15.03 -1.77 5.14
C ALA A 331 16.52 -2.14 5.10
N GLN A 332 16.81 -3.36 4.66
CA GLN A 332 18.19 -3.80 4.45
C GLN A 332 18.62 -3.51 3.03
N THR A 333 19.84 -2.99 2.87
CA THR A 333 20.44 -2.82 1.54
C THR A 333 20.73 -4.19 0.94
N LYS A 334 20.73 -4.26 -0.39
CA LYS A 334 21.12 -5.46 -1.16
C LYS A 334 22.39 -6.11 -0.60
N ASP A 335 23.37 -5.31 -0.22
CA ASP A 335 24.67 -5.77 0.30
C ASP A 335 24.59 -6.43 1.68
N MET A 336 23.53 -6.15 2.46
CA MET A 336 23.28 -6.79 3.75
C MET A 336 22.46 -8.08 3.63
N THR A 337 21.70 -8.25 2.54
CA THR A 337 20.76 -9.38 2.38
C THR A 337 21.18 -10.40 1.34
N LEU A 338 21.88 -9.99 0.28
CA LEU A 338 22.28 -10.84 -0.83
C LEU A 338 23.81 -10.93 -0.90
N LYS A 339 24.33 -12.15 -0.97
CA LYS A 339 25.74 -12.34 -1.35
C LYS A 339 25.90 -11.94 -2.82
N PRO A 340 26.98 -11.26 -3.21
CA PRO A 340 27.25 -11.02 -4.62
C PRO A 340 27.28 -12.35 -5.37
N ASP A 341 26.61 -12.40 -6.52
CA ASP A 341 26.67 -13.54 -7.42
C ASP A 341 28.15 -13.80 -7.76
N ALA A 342 28.61 -15.00 -7.45
CA ALA A 342 30.00 -15.45 -7.67
C ALA A 342 30.28 -15.75 -9.15
#